data_AF-A0A3D9UHB3-F1
#
_entry.id   AF-A0A3D9UHB3-F1
#
_cell.length_a   1.000
_cell.length_b   1.000
_cell.length_c   1.000
_cell.angle_alpha   90.00
_cell.angle_beta   90.00
_cell.angle_gamma   90.00
#
_symmetry.space_group_name_H-M   'P 1'
#
loop_
_entity.id
_entity.type
_entity.pdbx_description
1 polymer ?
#
loop_
_entity_poly.entity_id
_entity_poly.type
_entity_poly.pdbx_seq_one_letter_code
_entity_poly.pdbx_strand_id
1 'polypeptide(L)' 'MNEHVCNNHYLANPIVFHEEIHHFFNVMLKEKANELIYRLNDIFQILNPASSS' A
#
# COMPACT_ATOMS: atom_id res chain seq x y z
N MET A 1 -22.17 0.15 18.07
CA MET A 1 -21.95 0.45 16.65
C MET A 1 -20.44 0.63 16.46
N ASN A 2 -19.71 -0.47 16.25
CA ASN A 2 -18.28 -0.45 15.92
C ASN A 2 -18.14 -0.55 14.40
N GLU A 3 -18.74 0.39 13.68
CA GLU A 3 -18.42 0.53 12.26
C GLU A 3 -17.00 1.10 12.20
N HIS A 4 -16.05 0.28 11.74
CA HIS A 4 -14.79 0.82 11.25
C HIS A 4 -15.14 1.97 10.30
N VAL A 5 -14.67 3.17 10.62
CA VAL A 5 -14.81 4.33 9.74
C VAL A 5 -14.16 3.94 8.41
N CYS A 6 -14.96 3.60 7.42
CA CYS A 6 -14.47 3.41 6.06
C CYS A 6 -13.88 4.75 5.64
N ASN A 7 -12.58 4.77 5.32
CA ASN A 7 -11.86 5.97 4.91
C ASN A 7 -12.17 6.29 3.44
N ASN A 8 -13.46 6.32 3.11
CA ASN A 8 -13.97 6.51 1.76
C ASN A 8 -13.69 7.95 1.35
N HIS A 9 -12.82 8.10 0.37
CA HIS A 9 -12.57 9.38 -0.26
C HIS A 9 -13.59 9.59 -1.39
N TYR A 10 -14.48 10.56 -1.22
CA TYR A 10 -15.46 10.90 -2.24
C TYR A 10 -14.85 11.91 -3.22
N LEU A 11 -14.94 11.61 -4.51
CA LEU A 11 -14.37 12.43 -5.56
C LEU A 11 -15.43 13.36 -6.17
N ALA A 12 -15.01 14.56 -6.53
CA ALA A 12 -15.91 15.65 -6.92
C ALA A 12 -16.63 15.40 -8.25
N ASN A 13 -16.03 14.62 -9.16
CA ASN A 13 -16.64 14.29 -10.44
C ASN A 13 -16.04 13.00 -11.06
N PRO A 14 -16.69 12.42 -12.09
CA PRO A 14 -16.26 11.16 -12.71
C PRO A 14 -14.89 11.21 -13.41
N ILE A 15 -14.47 12.37 -13.91
CA ILE A 15 -13.17 12.53 -14.58
C ILE A 15 -12.05 12.36 -13.55
N VAL A 16 -12.17 13.06 -12.41
CA VAL A 16 -11.22 12.93 -11.30
C VAL A 16 -11.20 11.49 -10.76
N PHE A 17 -12.36 10.83 -10.66
CA PHE A 17 -12.40 9.40 -10.31
C PHE A 17 -11.61 8.53 -11.28
N HIS A 18 -11.77 8.75 -12.57
CA HIS A 18 -11.06 7.99 -13.58
C HIS A 18 -9.54 8.20 -13.49
N GLU A 19 -9.10 9.45 -13.33
CA GLU A 19 -7.69 9.81 -13.19
C GLU A 19 -7.07 9.19 -11.94
N GLU A 20 -7.74 9.29 -10.78
CA GLU A 20 -7.27 8.72 -9.51
C GLU A 20 -7.18 7.19 -9.56
N ILE A 21 -8.18 6.52 -10.14
CA ILE A 21 -8.15 5.06 -10.30
C ILE A 21 -7.01 4.63 -11.23
N HIS A 22 -6.82 5.32 -12.35
CA HIS A 22 -5.70 5.03 -13.25
C HIS A 22 -4.35 5.28 -12.58
N HIS A 23 -4.20 6.37 -11.83
CA HIS A 23 -2.99 6.66 -11.08
C HIS A 23 -2.73 5.58 -10.01
N PHE A 24 -3.78 5.15 -9.31
CA PHE A 24 -3.69 4.11 -8.30
C PHE A 24 -3.11 2.82 -8.88
N PHE A 25 -3.68 2.29 -9.96
CA PHE A 25 -3.21 1.02 -10.54
C PHE A 25 -1.85 1.12 -11.22
N ASN A 26 -1.54 2.27 -11.85
CA ASN A 26 -0.30 2.40 -12.62
C ASN A 26 0.92 2.77 -11.78
N VAL A 27 0.71 3.51 -10.68
CA VAL A 27 1.77 4.09 -9.84
C VAL A 27 1.65 3.59 -8.41
N MET A 28 0.63 4.03 -7.67
CA MET A 28 0.54 3.83 -6.22
C MET A 28 0.57 2.36 -5.81
N LEU A 29 -0.14 1.48 -6.53
CA LEU A 29 -0.20 0.06 -6.22
C LEU A 29 1.19 -0.58 -6.27
N LYS A 30 2.00 -0.22 -7.28
CA LYS A 30 3.35 -0.76 -7.43
C LYS A 30 4.28 -0.25 -6.32
N GLU A 31 4.18 1.03 -6.00
CA GLU A 31 4.96 1.63 -4.91
C GLU A 31 4.61 0.99 -3.56
N LYS A 32 3.32 0.82 -3.26
CA LYS A 32 2.84 0.19 -2.03
C LYS A 32 3.19 -1.29 -1.96
N ALA A 33 3.11 -2.01 -3.07
CA ALA A 33 3.55 -3.40 -3.14
C ALA A 33 5.05 -3.53 -2.86
N ASN A 34 5.88 -2.66 -3.45
CA ASN A 34 7.32 -2.64 -3.17
C ASN A 34 7.60 -2.30 -1.71
N GLU A 35 6.94 -1.28 -1.15
CA GLU A 35 7.05 -0.91 0.27
C GLU A 35 6.70 -2.11 1.18
N LEU A 36 5.63 -2.84 0.86
CA LEU A 36 5.21 -4.02 1.61
C LEU A 36 6.22 -5.17 1.51
N ILE A 37 6.74 -5.45 0.31
CA ILE A 37 7.77 -6.48 0.11
C ILE A 37 9.03 -6.14 0.91
N TYR A 38 9.47 -4.88 0.88
CA TYR A 38 10.62 -4.41 1.66
C TYR A 38 10.37 -4.61 3.16
N ARG A 39 9.22 -4.21 3.68
CA ARG A 39 8.88 -4.39 5.10
C ARG A 39 8.83 -5.85 5.50
N LEU A 40 8.25 -6.71 4.67
CA LEU A 40 8.22 -8.15 4.95
C LEU A 40 9.65 -8.72 4.99
N ASN A 41 10.47 -8.40 4.00
CA ASN A 41 11.87 -8.83 3.96
C ASN A 41 12.67 -8.34 5.17
N ASP A 42 12.50 -7.09 5.57
CA ASP A 42 13.15 -6.53 6.76
C ASP A 42 12.76 -7.29 8.03
N ILE A 43 11.45 -7.54 8.22
CA ILE A 43 10.95 -8.35 9.35
C ILE A 43 11.54 -9.76 9.31
N PHE A 44 11.57 -10.42 8.15
CA PHE A 44 12.13 -11.76 8.04
C PHE A 44 13.65 -11.79 8.25
N GLN A 45 14.40 -10.77 7.82
CA GLN A 45 15.83 -10.63 8.10
C GLN A 45 16.10 -10.39 9.59
N ILE A 46 15.26 -9.60 10.28
CA ILE A 46 15.34 -9.42 11.73
C ILE A 46 15.08 -10.74 12.46
N LEU A 47 14.11 -11.53 12.00
CA LEU A 47 13.75 -12.81 12.61
C LEU A 47 14.78 -13.93 12.33
N ASN A 48 15.51 -13.81 11.22
CA ASN A 48 16.55 -14.75 10.83
C ASN A 48 17.88 -13.99 10.66
N PRO A 49 18.46 -13.47 11.76
CA PRO A 49 19.71 -12.74 11.66
C PRO A 49 20.73 -13.65 10.99
N ALA A 50 21.37 -13.16 9.93
CA ALA A 50 22.46 -13.88 9.28
C ALA A 50 23.45 -14.25 10.39
N SER A 51 23.64 -15.55 10.64
CA SER A 51 24.55 -16.01 11.68
C SER A 51 25.93 -15.43 11.39
N SER A 52 26.37 -14.47 12.20
CA SER A 52 27.70 -13.90 12.11
C SER A 52 28.72 -15.02 12.27
N SER A 53 29.53 -15.23 11.24
CA SER A 53 30.73 -16.08 11.30
C SER A 53 31.86 -15.38 12.03
#